data_AF-A0A7Y8GQZ4-F1
#
_entry.id   AF-A0A7Y8GQZ4-F1
#
_cell.length_a   1.000
_cell.length_b   1.000
_cell.length_c   1.000
_cell.angle_alpha   90.00
_cell.angle_beta   90.00
_cell.angle_gamma   90.00
#
_symmetry.space_group_name_H-M   'P 1'
#
loop_
_entity.id
_entity.type
_entity.pdbx_description
1 polymer ?
#
loop_
_entity_poly.entity_id
_entity_poly.type
_entity_poly.pdbx_seq_one_letter_code
_entity_poly.pdbx_strand_id
1 'polypeptide(L)'
;MPDNIDTRNLDATSGAVYFAVGRGTEGGPASYHLSIAGITRGTREPDWGEVSSVAQNSGYSLGAIQVDFGQRGTWPVGAIGDRPLAAGEKTYVDAVIDQAQAYAKTHNLPFTNDRADLRGDLLSHGNGLSGRSSIRFMDEQTRDSINAWAGSDEGKQWIHANIDYPQVRNATQTAMSILDAHGSHIPDERRFEAISLLAKTANQMPGQLSKLEKVLENGGDYDALRTKAGEIRATHTYYDGPKAADIAARYEDAYANNKDAMDRAHAKVSSRDYAPAGERNDADIRVALDQIHPPRQQSAASSVLKEGASGKEVGKLESNLAVLGYTAANGQALNADKRFDGDTRAAVEAFQRAHGLEPVDGKAGPATLGAIDREARQLQTALAAQGHTDANGRALSVDGHLGAGTRAALGAYQQAHGLDPSGILDAQTREAMAAPARTQAPADIAPAPEPAQRDGAALRPLTDPGNAQHVLYMETLMRVHEAEEARGIGHGPHSERLAGALTVEAARAGLHTIDRVELNQDGSMARAVQANALRDEAALNRTSAPVQTADAMGQSLEESSARAQQAGDQQREQRLMDQQTQQHGARAMSA
;
A
#
# COMPACT_ATOMS: atom_id res chain seq x y z
N MET A 1 -3.33 25.74 4.90
CA MET A 1 -2.84 25.00 6.09
C MET A 1 -2.34 23.67 5.57
N PRO A 2 -1.24 23.08 6.07
CA PRO A 2 -0.75 21.82 5.49
C PRO A 2 -1.80 20.72 5.66
N ASP A 3 -2.05 19.99 4.58
CA ASP A 3 -2.95 18.82 4.53
C ASP A 3 -2.25 17.52 5.01
N ASN A 4 -0.97 17.63 5.41
CA ASN A 4 -0.07 16.55 5.79
C ASN A 4 0.41 16.73 7.24
N ILE A 5 0.96 15.65 7.83
CA ILE A 5 1.55 15.67 9.17
C ILE A 5 2.80 16.58 9.14
N ASP A 6 2.99 17.39 10.20
CA ASP A 6 4.18 18.23 10.32
C ASP A 6 5.41 17.39 10.68
N THR A 7 6.04 16.83 9.65
CA THR A 7 7.24 15.97 9.73
C THR A 7 8.53 16.72 10.10
N ARG A 8 8.45 18.03 10.39
CA ARG A 8 9.56 18.83 10.91
C ARG A 8 9.39 19.15 12.40
N ASN A 9 8.20 18.91 12.96
CA ASN A 9 7.93 19.02 14.38
C ASN A 9 8.03 17.65 15.04
N LEU A 10 9.01 17.49 15.95
CA LEU A 10 9.25 16.21 16.62
C LEU A 10 8.05 15.72 17.43
N ASP A 11 7.36 16.60 18.16
CA ASP A 11 6.28 16.18 19.05
C ASP A 11 5.04 15.76 18.24
N ALA A 12 4.70 16.52 17.18
CA ALA A 12 3.65 16.15 16.22
C ALA A 12 3.97 14.81 15.53
N THR A 13 5.19 14.68 15.00
CA THR A 13 5.64 13.48 14.31
C THR A 13 5.68 12.28 15.26
N SER A 14 6.17 12.44 16.49
CA SER A 14 6.25 11.34 17.47
C SER A 14 4.86 10.84 17.87
N GLY A 15 3.87 11.73 18.00
CA GLY A 15 2.48 11.33 18.20
C GLY A 15 1.97 10.47 17.05
N ALA A 16 2.23 10.85 15.80
CA ALA A 16 1.85 10.08 14.63
C ALA A 16 2.60 8.74 14.51
N VAL A 17 3.91 8.71 14.79
CA VAL A 17 4.73 7.49 14.79
C VAL A 17 4.30 6.53 15.91
N TYR A 18 3.84 7.02 17.07
CA TYR A 18 3.28 6.16 18.12
C TYR A 18 2.11 5.33 17.58
N PHE A 19 1.24 5.94 16.78
CA PHE A 19 0.16 5.23 16.12
C PHE A 19 0.68 4.32 15.00
N ALA A 20 1.39 4.86 14.01
CA ALA A 20 1.76 4.11 12.80
C ALA A 20 2.75 2.95 13.09
N VAL A 21 3.74 3.21 13.93
CA VAL A 21 4.77 2.24 14.31
C VAL A 21 4.33 1.45 15.54
N GLY A 22 4.20 2.11 16.69
CA GLY A 22 3.99 1.39 17.96
C GLY A 22 2.67 0.62 18.00
N ARG A 23 1.56 1.30 17.70
CA ARG A 23 0.25 0.64 17.71
C ARG A 23 -0.02 -0.16 16.43
N GLY A 24 0.47 0.29 15.27
CA GLY A 24 0.16 -0.33 13.98
C GLY A 24 0.99 -1.58 13.65
N THR A 25 2.27 -1.59 14.00
CA THR A 25 3.15 -2.73 13.71
C THR A 25 3.31 -3.71 14.86
N GLU A 26 3.24 -3.24 16.11
CA GLU A 26 3.56 -3.99 17.34
C GLU A 26 2.34 -4.19 18.27
N GLY A 27 1.24 -3.46 18.03
CA GLY A 27 0.05 -3.44 18.89
C GLY A 27 -0.86 -4.67 18.75
N GLY A 28 -0.52 -5.74 19.46
CA GLY A 28 -1.45 -6.83 19.79
C GLY A 28 -2.03 -6.67 21.21
N PRO A 29 -2.92 -7.58 21.65
CA PRO A 29 -3.41 -7.67 23.04
C PRO A 29 -2.30 -7.86 24.10
N ALA A 30 -1.04 -7.98 23.67
CA ALA A 30 0.11 -8.40 24.46
C ALA A 30 1.02 -7.28 24.99
N SER A 31 0.72 -6.02 24.68
CA SER A 31 1.61 -4.89 25.00
C SER A 31 1.81 -4.66 26.51
N TYR A 32 0.93 -5.21 27.36
CA TYR A 32 0.90 -4.96 28.80
C TYR A 32 1.03 -6.24 29.64
N HIS A 33 1.77 -7.21 29.12
CA HIS A 33 2.23 -8.39 29.85
C HIS A 33 3.62 -8.80 29.36
N LEU A 34 4.34 -9.55 30.17
CA LEU A 34 5.61 -10.15 29.78
C LEU A 34 5.40 -11.17 28.68
N SER A 35 6.08 -10.98 27.55
CA SER A 35 6.00 -11.86 26.40
C SER A 35 7.38 -12.36 25.99
N ILE A 36 7.44 -13.55 25.39
CA ILE A 36 8.64 -14.09 24.76
C ILE A 36 8.28 -14.47 23.33
N ALA A 37 9.04 -13.97 22.37
CA ALA A 37 8.78 -14.25 20.95
C ALA A 37 8.93 -15.75 20.65
N GLY A 38 7.95 -16.30 19.91
CA GLY A 38 7.86 -17.73 19.61
C GLY A 38 7.16 -18.58 20.68
N ILE A 39 6.98 -18.03 21.89
CA ILE A 39 6.34 -18.68 23.02
C ILE A 39 4.93 -18.13 23.26
N THR A 40 4.78 -16.82 23.43
CA THR A 40 3.52 -16.21 23.92
C THR A 40 2.42 -16.13 22.85
N ARG A 41 2.50 -16.93 21.78
CA ARG A 41 1.45 -17.06 20.75
C ARG A 41 0.67 -18.35 20.96
N GLY A 42 -0.59 -18.23 21.39
CA GLY A 42 -1.52 -19.36 21.48
C GLY A 42 -1.29 -20.29 22.66
N THR A 43 -0.41 -19.93 23.60
CA THR A 43 -0.31 -20.60 24.89
C THR A 43 -1.44 -20.12 25.81
N ARG A 44 -1.98 -21.04 26.60
CA ARG A 44 -2.78 -20.68 27.78
C ARG A 44 -1.77 -20.45 28.90
N GLU A 45 -1.73 -19.24 29.46
CA GLU A 45 -1.10 -19.05 30.76
C GLU A 45 -1.63 -20.14 31.72
N PRO A 46 -0.77 -20.81 32.50
CA PRO A 46 0.57 -20.41 32.93
C PRO A 46 1.76 -21.05 32.19
N ASP A 47 1.55 -21.76 31.07
CA ASP A 47 2.64 -22.45 30.39
C ASP A 47 3.50 -21.48 29.56
N TRP A 48 4.69 -21.15 30.07
CA TRP A 48 5.71 -20.43 29.30
C TRP A 48 6.20 -21.24 28.10
N GLY A 49 5.81 -22.49 27.92
CA GLY A 49 6.29 -23.33 26.83
C GLY A 49 7.77 -23.69 26.97
N GLU A 50 8.34 -24.20 25.88
CA GLU A 50 9.67 -24.78 25.87
C GLU A 50 10.73 -23.81 25.33
N VAL A 51 11.97 -23.88 25.87
CA VAL A 51 13.11 -23.05 25.40
C VAL A 51 13.34 -23.19 23.88
N SER A 52 13.07 -24.36 23.31
CA SER A 52 13.18 -24.62 21.88
C SER A 52 12.20 -23.80 21.02
N SER A 53 11.12 -23.30 21.63
CA SER A 53 10.12 -22.45 20.97
C SER A 53 10.51 -20.97 20.99
N VAL A 54 11.54 -20.58 21.76
CA VAL A 54 12.05 -19.20 21.75
C VAL A 54 12.57 -18.86 20.36
N ALA A 55 12.05 -17.77 19.81
CA ALA A 55 12.47 -17.26 18.52
C ALA A 55 13.88 -16.68 18.61
N GLN A 56 14.86 -17.37 18.01
CA GLN A 56 16.22 -16.87 17.81
C GLN A 56 16.91 -16.43 19.12
N ASN A 57 17.16 -15.12 19.28
CA ASN A 57 17.85 -14.52 20.42
C ASN A 57 16.90 -13.70 21.30
N SER A 58 15.60 -14.01 21.29
CA SER A 58 14.59 -13.23 21.99
C SER A 58 14.60 -13.50 23.50
N GLY A 59 14.33 -12.47 24.29
CA GLY A 59 14.10 -12.55 25.73
C GLY A 59 12.68 -12.13 26.13
N TYR A 60 12.52 -11.84 27.43
CA TYR A 60 11.31 -11.20 27.95
C TYR A 60 11.12 -9.82 27.33
N SER A 61 9.90 -9.51 26.92
CA SER A 61 9.53 -8.23 26.29
C SER A 61 8.28 -7.62 26.91
N LEU A 62 8.24 -6.29 26.98
CA LEU A 62 7.12 -5.50 27.50
C LEU A 62 6.92 -4.23 26.68
N GLY A 63 5.68 -3.71 26.65
CA GLY A 63 5.34 -2.42 26.02
C GLY A 63 4.68 -2.56 24.66
N ALA A 64 4.01 -1.49 24.23
CA ALA A 64 3.43 -1.38 22.90
C ALA A 64 4.48 -1.51 21.79
N ILE A 65 5.73 -1.15 22.07
CA ILE A 65 6.85 -1.20 21.11
C ILE A 65 7.79 -2.41 21.32
N GLN A 66 7.42 -3.26 22.28
CA GLN A 66 8.10 -4.50 22.66
C GLN A 66 9.60 -4.33 22.88
N VAL A 67 9.96 -3.97 24.11
CA VAL A 67 11.36 -3.87 24.54
C VAL A 67 11.87 -5.24 24.95
N ASP A 68 12.76 -5.84 24.15
CA ASP A 68 13.46 -7.07 24.56
C ASP A 68 14.45 -6.76 25.70
N PHE A 69 14.09 -7.17 26.91
CA PHE A 69 14.89 -6.96 28.11
C PHE A 69 16.21 -7.73 28.08
N GLY A 70 16.29 -8.87 27.40
CA GLY A 70 17.56 -9.58 27.29
C GLY A 70 18.59 -8.78 26.51
N GLN A 71 18.15 -8.06 25.48
CA GLN A 71 19.03 -7.28 24.62
C GLN A 71 19.21 -5.82 25.07
N ARG A 72 18.21 -5.26 25.77
CA ARG A 72 18.15 -3.82 26.08
C ARG A 72 17.90 -3.52 27.55
N GLY A 73 17.74 -4.55 28.37
CA GLY A 73 17.29 -4.40 29.76
C GLY A 73 18.22 -3.57 30.63
N THR A 74 19.49 -3.45 30.23
CA THR A 74 20.52 -2.63 30.89
C THR A 74 20.55 -1.18 30.40
N TRP A 75 19.85 -0.84 29.33
CA TRP A 75 19.81 0.52 28.79
C TRP A 75 18.93 1.41 29.68
N PRO A 76 19.15 2.74 29.66
CA PRO A 76 18.26 3.68 30.34
C PRO A 76 16.82 3.52 29.87
N VAL A 77 15.86 3.58 30.80
CA VAL A 77 14.42 3.55 30.50
C VAL A 77 14.07 4.60 29.44
N GLY A 78 13.38 4.17 28.38
CA GLY A 78 12.99 5.01 27.24
C GLY A 78 14.06 5.14 26.14
N ALA A 79 15.30 4.70 26.35
CA ALA A 79 16.36 4.75 25.34
C ALA A 79 16.21 3.65 24.26
N ILE A 80 16.72 3.95 23.06
CA ILE A 80 16.79 3.02 21.91
C ILE A 80 18.23 2.61 21.57
N GLY A 81 19.18 2.93 22.45
CA GLY A 81 20.58 2.55 22.32
C GLY A 81 21.25 2.49 23.68
N ASP A 82 22.34 1.72 23.76
CA ASP A 82 23.12 1.59 24.98
C ASP A 82 23.89 2.87 25.29
N ARG A 83 23.81 3.34 26.54
CA ARG A 83 24.63 4.43 27.04
C ARG A 83 24.72 4.36 28.57
N PRO A 84 25.76 4.99 29.17
CA PRO A 84 25.82 5.16 30.61
C PRO A 84 24.56 5.85 31.18
N LEU A 85 24.13 5.40 32.35
CA LEU A 85 23.02 6.02 33.09
C LEU A 85 23.43 7.40 33.60
N ALA A 86 22.56 8.39 33.40
CA ALA A 86 22.66 9.67 34.07
C ALA A 86 22.22 9.55 35.54
N ALA A 87 22.56 10.55 36.35
CA ALA A 87 22.17 10.57 37.76
C ALA A 87 20.64 10.47 37.92
N GLY A 88 20.18 9.46 38.64
CA GLY A 88 18.76 9.20 38.88
C GLY A 88 18.05 8.37 37.81
N GLU A 89 18.71 8.04 36.69
CA GLU A 89 18.16 7.11 35.72
C GLU A 89 18.25 5.66 36.21
N LYS A 90 17.32 4.84 35.72
CA LYS A 90 17.30 3.40 35.93
C LYS A 90 17.37 2.67 34.60
N THR A 91 17.80 1.42 34.66
CA THR A 91 17.69 0.52 33.51
C THR A 91 16.24 0.08 33.31
N TYR A 92 15.87 -0.39 32.12
CA TYR A 92 14.54 -0.96 31.87
C TYR A 92 14.17 -2.03 32.90
N VAL A 93 15.05 -3.00 33.13
CA VAL A 93 14.78 -4.11 34.05
C VAL A 93 14.67 -3.61 35.48
N ASP A 94 15.56 -2.72 35.91
CA ASP A 94 15.53 -2.22 37.29
C ASP A 94 14.28 -1.41 37.58
N ALA A 95 13.82 -0.60 36.63
CA ALA A 95 12.61 0.19 36.79
C ALA A 95 11.34 -0.68 36.80
N VAL A 96 11.27 -1.69 35.94
CA VAL A 96 10.14 -2.63 35.90
C VAL A 96 10.06 -3.43 37.20
N ILE A 97 11.18 -3.95 37.71
CA ILE A 97 11.18 -4.66 39.00
C ILE A 97 10.68 -3.74 40.11
N ASP A 98 11.16 -2.49 40.18
CA ASP A 98 10.74 -1.54 41.22
C ASP A 98 9.23 -1.27 41.20
N GLN A 99 8.66 -1.07 40.01
CA GLN A 99 7.23 -0.81 39.88
C GLN A 99 6.38 -2.04 40.21
N ALA A 100 6.76 -3.20 39.68
CA ALA A 100 6.03 -4.45 39.94
C ALA A 100 6.11 -4.85 41.42
N GLN A 101 7.26 -4.68 42.07
CA GLN A 101 7.43 -4.95 43.50
C GLN A 101 6.57 -4.02 44.36
N ALA A 102 6.54 -2.71 44.03
CA ALA A 102 5.72 -1.74 44.74
C ALA A 102 4.22 -2.03 44.60
N TYR A 103 3.79 -2.42 43.40
CA TYR A 103 2.43 -2.83 43.13
C TYR A 103 2.07 -4.12 43.89
N ALA A 104 2.90 -5.15 43.79
CA ALA A 104 2.67 -6.41 44.50
C ALA A 104 2.55 -6.22 46.01
N LYS A 105 3.39 -5.37 46.61
CA LYS A 105 3.30 -5.00 48.02
C LYS A 105 1.99 -4.32 48.37
N THR A 106 1.54 -3.38 47.55
CA THR A 106 0.29 -2.61 47.79
C THR A 106 -0.95 -3.48 47.63
N HIS A 107 -0.91 -4.44 46.72
CA HIS A 107 -2.03 -5.33 46.39
C HIS A 107 -1.93 -6.72 47.07
N ASN A 108 -0.95 -6.90 47.97
CA ASN A 108 -0.71 -8.14 48.70
C ASN A 108 -0.54 -9.37 47.79
N LEU A 109 0.19 -9.19 46.67
CA LEU A 109 0.54 -10.24 45.72
C LEU A 109 1.92 -10.83 46.05
N PRO A 110 2.16 -12.12 45.74
CA PRO A 110 3.49 -12.72 45.91
C PRO A 110 4.54 -12.03 45.02
N PHE A 111 5.75 -11.84 45.53
CA PHE A 111 6.85 -11.30 44.73
C PHE A 111 8.17 -11.81 45.30
N THR A 112 9.09 -12.25 44.44
CA THR A 112 10.40 -12.71 44.89
C THR A 112 11.16 -11.63 45.68
N ASN A 113 11.89 -12.05 46.72
CA ASN A 113 12.82 -11.18 47.44
C ASN A 113 14.23 -11.22 46.82
N ASP A 114 14.51 -12.17 45.92
CA ASP A 114 15.78 -12.26 45.22
C ASP A 114 15.77 -11.40 43.95
N ARG A 115 16.03 -10.11 44.15
CA ARG A 115 16.12 -9.14 43.06
C ARG A 115 17.21 -9.49 42.06
N ALA A 116 18.34 -10.02 42.51
CA ALA A 116 19.48 -10.31 41.65
C ALA A 116 19.14 -11.45 40.68
N ASP A 117 18.47 -12.49 41.19
CA ASP A 117 18.01 -13.59 40.36
C ASP A 117 16.90 -13.18 39.38
N LEU A 118 15.89 -12.43 39.84
CA LEU A 118 14.86 -11.89 38.94
C LEU A 118 15.45 -11.02 37.82
N ARG A 119 16.45 -10.19 38.16
CA ARG A 119 17.18 -9.40 37.17
C ARG A 119 17.92 -10.31 36.17
N GLY A 120 18.48 -11.43 36.63
CA GLY A 120 19.08 -12.46 35.78
C GLY A 120 18.08 -13.11 34.83
N ASP A 121 16.85 -13.38 35.28
CA ASP A 121 15.79 -13.93 34.44
C ASP A 121 15.35 -12.95 33.36
N LEU A 122 15.05 -11.71 33.74
CA LEU A 122 14.58 -10.69 32.80
C LEU A 122 15.65 -10.32 31.76
N LEU A 123 16.94 -10.42 32.10
CA LEU A 123 18.05 -10.21 31.18
C LEU A 123 18.43 -11.46 30.37
N SER A 124 17.82 -12.60 30.62
CA SER A 124 18.10 -13.81 29.86
C SER A 124 17.39 -13.79 28.50
N HIS A 125 18.02 -14.40 27.50
CA HIS A 125 17.47 -14.47 26.15
C HIS A 125 18.07 -15.62 25.34
N GLY A 126 17.37 -15.98 24.28
CA GLY A 126 17.78 -16.98 23.29
C GLY A 126 17.33 -18.39 23.62
N ASN A 127 17.56 -19.29 22.67
CA ASN A 127 17.10 -20.68 22.71
C ASN A 127 18.22 -21.69 23.00
N GLY A 128 19.42 -21.23 23.34
CA GLY A 128 20.59 -22.09 23.58
C GLY A 128 21.16 -22.76 22.32
N LEU A 129 20.60 -22.55 21.13
CA LEU A 129 21.06 -23.17 19.89
C LEU A 129 22.21 -22.37 19.26
N SER A 130 23.07 -23.07 18.52
CA SER A 130 24.18 -22.46 17.77
C SER A 130 25.13 -21.59 18.62
N GLY A 131 25.39 -22.00 19.87
CA GLY A 131 26.31 -21.29 20.78
C GLY A 131 25.74 -20.02 21.41
N ARG A 132 24.43 -19.78 21.27
CA ARG A 132 23.73 -18.63 21.88
C ARG A 132 23.39 -18.88 23.34
N SER A 133 23.13 -17.81 24.08
CA SER A 133 22.54 -17.90 25.42
C SER A 133 21.15 -18.55 25.38
N SER A 134 20.73 -19.06 26.54
CA SER A 134 19.39 -19.59 26.75
C SER A 134 18.63 -18.70 27.70
N ILE A 135 17.35 -18.47 27.41
CA ILE A 135 16.42 -17.87 28.35
C ILE A 135 16.33 -18.74 29.63
N ARG A 136 16.14 -18.09 30.76
CA ARG A 136 15.79 -18.68 32.05
C ARG A 136 14.34 -18.34 32.33
N PHE A 137 13.53 -19.34 32.68
CA PHE A 137 12.15 -19.08 33.04
C PHE A 137 12.04 -18.64 34.50
N MET A 138 11.51 -17.44 34.71
CA MET A 138 11.18 -16.94 36.06
C MET A 138 10.03 -17.74 36.69
N ASP A 139 9.94 -17.69 38.02
CA ASP A 139 8.86 -18.33 38.76
C ASP A 139 7.48 -17.75 38.40
N GLU A 140 6.47 -18.61 38.47
CA GLU A 140 5.10 -18.32 38.06
C GLU A 140 4.49 -17.15 38.85
N GLN A 141 4.74 -17.11 40.16
CA GLN A 141 4.12 -16.13 41.05
C GLN A 141 4.68 -14.73 40.83
N THR A 142 6.00 -14.61 40.67
CA THR A 142 6.65 -13.34 40.35
C THR A 142 6.23 -12.85 38.96
N ARG A 143 6.16 -13.74 37.96
CA ARG A 143 5.61 -13.39 36.64
C ARG A 143 4.21 -12.82 36.76
N ASP A 144 3.31 -13.54 37.42
CA ASP A 144 1.90 -13.18 37.50
C ASP A 144 1.73 -11.82 38.18
N SER A 145 2.56 -11.51 39.17
CA SER A 145 2.59 -10.18 39.80
C SER A 145 3.13 -9.09 38.89
N ILE A 146 4.16 -9.36 38.06
CA ILE A 146 4.62 -8.40 37.04
C ILE A 146 3.51 -8.17 36.01
N ASN A 147 2.84 -9.22 35.55
CA ASN A 147 1.74 -9.14 34.58
C ASN A 147 0.51 -8.43 35.19
N ALA A 148 0.22 -8.67 36.46
CA ALA A 148 -0.86 -7.98 37.18
C ALA A 148 -0.60 -6.48 37.29
N TRP A 149 0.64 -6.08 37.58
CA TRP A 149 1.06 -4.67 37.53
C TRP A 149 0.95 -4.12 36.10
N ALA A 150 1.62 -4.75 35.13
CA ALA A 150 1.66 -4.25 33.76
C ALA A 150 0.26 -4.11 33.15
N GLY A 151 -0.64 -5.03 33.49
CA GLY A 151 -2.04 -5.03 33.07
C GLY A 151 -2.96 -4.07 33.85
N SER A 152 -2.52 -3.50 34.97
CA SER A 152 -3.28 -2.51 35.74
C SER A 152 -3.35 -1.17 35.01
N ASP A 153 -4.26 -0.30 35.43
CA ASP A 153 -4.36 1.04 34.85
C ASP A 153 -3.11 1.87 35.14
N GLU A 154 -2.56 1.78 36.36
CA GLU A 154 -1.32 2.48 36.74
C GLU A 154 -0.11 1.92 35.99
N GLY A 155 -0.02 0.60 35.82
CA GLY A 155 1.08 -0.04 35.10
C GLY A 155 1.06 0.31 33.61
N LYS A 156 -0.10 0.25 32.95
CA LYS A 156 -0.27 0.69 31.55
C LYS A 156 0.17 2.13 31.35
N GLN A 157 -0.28 3.03 32.22
CA GLN A 157 0.11 4.44 32.16
C GLN A 157 1.60 4.62 32.38
N TRP A 158 2.18 3.92 33.36
CA TRP A 158 3.61 4.00 33.64
C TRP A 158 4.46 3.48 32.47
N ILE A 159 4.09 2.32 31.90
CA ILE A 159 4.76 1.73 30.73
C ILE A 159 4.68 2.71 29.56
N HIS A 160 3.52 3.29 29.29
CA HIS A 160 3.38 4.28 28.22
C HIS A 160 4.28 5.51 28.43
N ALA A 161 4.23 6.11 29.62
CA ALA A 161 4.90 7.37 29.93
C ALA A 161 6.43 7.26 30.07
N ASN A 162 6.95 6.06 30.36
CA ASN A 162 8.38 5.86 30.64
C ASN A 162 9.07 4.94 29.63
N ILE A 163 8.34 4.00 29.01
CA ILE A 163 8.90 3.04 28.04
C ILE A 163 8.44 3.39 26.64
N ASP A 164 7.14 3.24 26.34
CA ASP A 164 6.66 3.24 24.95
C ASP A 164 6.85 4.60 24.27
N TYR A 165 6.25 5.67 24.82
CA TYR A 165 6.29 6.97 24.16
C TYR A 165 7.71 7.56 24.11
N PRO A 166 8.54 7.47 25.18
CA PRO A 166 9.95 7.88 25.09
C PRO A 166 10.74 7.11 24.03
N GLN A 167 10.52 5.79 23.87
CA GLN A 167 11.15 5.03 22.80
C GLN A 167 10.70 5.49 21.41
N VAL A 168 9.39 5.69 21.19
CA VAL A 168 8.88 6.26 19.92
C VAL A 168 9.60 7.55 19.62
N ARG A 169 9.61 8.46 20.58
CA ARG A 169 10.11 9.81 20.40
C ARG A 169 11.60 9.80 20.07
N ASN A 170 12.37 8.95 20.74
CA ASN A 170 13.79 8.79 20.46
C ASN A 170 14.05 8.15 19.08
N ALA A 171 13.28 7.14 18.68
CA ALA A 171 13.36 6.54 17.34
C ALA A 171 12.96 7.53 16.24
N THR A 172 11.92 8.32 16.49
CA THR A 172 11.45 9.39 15.60
C THR A 172 12.52 10.46 15.44
N GLN A 173 13.13 10.92 16.54
CA GLN A 173 14.23 11.88 16.50
C GLN A 173 15.41 11.35 15.68
N THR A 174 15.83 10.10 15.90
CA THR A 174 16.91 9.49 15.10
C THR A 174 16.56 9.48 13.61
N ALA A 175 15.36 9.05 13.26
CA ALA A 175 14.89 9.02 11.87
C ALA A 175 14.84 10.42 11.23
N MET A 176 14.31 11.41 11.96
CA MET A 176 14.27 12.81 11.52
C MET A 176 15.68 13.37 11.31
N SER A 177 16.61 13.13 12.25
CA SER A 177 17.99 13.58 12.12
C SER A 177 18.69 13.01 10.89
N ILE A 178 18.48 11.72 10.58
CA ILE A 178 19.01 11.09 9.36
C ILE A 178 18.43 11.77 8.11
N LEU A 179 17.13 12.04 8.09
CA LEU A 179 16.47 12.67 6.93
C LEU A 179 16.79 14.16 6.80
N ASP A 180 17.06 14.86 7.89
CA ASP A 180 17.53 16.25 7.87
C ASP A 180 18.97 16.33 7.33
N ALA A 181 19.82 15.36 7.67
CA ALA A 181 21.20 15.33 7.22
C ALA A 181 21.35 14.84 5.77
N HIS A 182 20.58 13.82 5.37
CA HIS A 182 20.83 13.06 4.15
C HIS A 182 19.59 12.86 3.27
N GLY A 183 18.39 13.21 3.74
CA GLY A 183 17.12 12.93 3.07
C GLY A 183 16.66 13.99 2.07
N SER A 184 17.56 14.78 1.48
CA SER A 184 17.17 15.89 0.57
C SER A 184 16.44 15.43 -0.71
N HIS A 185 16.57 14.16 -1.08
CA HIS A 185 15.88 13.53 -2.22
C HIS A 185 14.57 12.83 -1.82
N ILE A 186 14.19 12.90 -0.54
CA ILE A 186 12.90 12.41 -0.06
C ILE A 186 11.91 13.58 -0.13
N PRO A 187 10.87 13.50 -0.98
CA PRO A 187 9.91 14.58 -1.08
C PRO A 187 9.05 14.64 0.20
N ASP A 188 8.55 15.82 0.55
CA ASP A 188 7.87 16.04 1.84
C ASP A 188 6.63 15.13 1.99
N GLU A 189 5.94 14.77 0.91
CA GLU A 189 4.80 13.83 0.91
C GLU A 189 5.17 12.38 1.23
N ARG A 190 6.44 11.98 1.14
CA ARG A 190 6.93 10.64 1.54
C ARG A 190 7.72 10.67 2.83
N ARG A 191 7.86 11.86 3.43
CA ARG A 191 8.75 12.06 4.57
C ARG A 191 8.28 11.33 5.82
N PHE A 192 6.98 11.30 6.10
CA PHE A 192 6.44 10.55 7.26
C PHE A 192 6.62 9.04 7.09
N GLU A 193 6.46 8.52 5.88
CA GLU A 193 6.70 7.11 5.58
C GLU A 193 8.17 6.74 5.77
N ALA A 194 9.09 7.59 5.29
CA ALA A 194 10.53 7.44 5.50
C ALA A 194 10.90 7.50 6.99
N ILE A 195 10.32 8.45 7.74
CA ILE A 195 10.50 8.56 9.20
C ILE A 195 10.04 7.27 9.87
N SER A 196 8.84 6.78 9.54
CA SER A 196 8.27 5.58 10.16
C SER A 196 9.08 4.32 9.83
N LEU A 197 9.59 4.20 8.60
CA LEU A 197 10.51 3.14 8.20
C LEU A 197 11.78 3.17 9.04
N LEU A 198 12.48 4.31 9.06
CA LEU A 198 13.75 4.48 9.77
C LEU A 198 13.58 4.32 11.27
N ALA A 199 12.50 4.87 11.86
CA ALA A 199 12.19 4.72 13.28
C ALA A 199 11.93 3.26 13.63
N LYS A 200 11.22 2.52 12.78
CA LYS A 200 11.02 1.08 12.95
C LYS A 200 12.32 0.30 12.85
N THR A 201 13.22 0.66 11.92
CA THR A 201 14.55 0.05 11.83
C THR A 201 15.41 0.37 13.05
N ALA A 202 15.43 1.63 13.48
CA ALA A 202 16.14 2.08 14.67
C ALA A 202 15.64 1.32 15.90
N ASN A 203 14.32 1.10 16.01
CA ASN A 203 13.77 0.31 17.09
C ASN A 203 14.07 -1.18 16.94
N GLN A 204 13.80 -1.86 15.83
CA GLN A 204 13.91 -3.33 15.77
C GLN A 204 15.34 -3.82 15.52
N MET A 205 16.09 -3.12 14.68
CA MET A 205 17.37 -3.55 14.16
C MET A 205 18.37 -2.38 14.04
N PRO A 206 18.83 -1.79 15.17
CA PRO A 206 19.77 -0.67 15.14
C PRO A 206 21.00 -0.92 14.24
N GLY A 207 21.52 -2.14 14.20
CA GLY A 207 22.66 -2.52 13.35
C GLY A 207 22.39 -2.53 11.84
N GLN A 208 21.13 -2.49 11.40
CA GLN A 208 20.76 -2.37 9.98
C GLN A 208 20.44 -0.91 9.59
N LEU A 209 20.22 -0.01 10.56
CA LEU A 209 19.87 1.38 10.30
C LEU A 209 20.94 2.10 9.48
N SER A 210 22.22 1.85 9.76
CA SER A 210 23.35 2.44 9.04
C SER A 210 23.34 2.09 7.53
N LYS A 211 22.78 0.95 7.14
CA LYS A 211 22.64 0.57 5.72
C LYS A 211 21.60 1.41 5.01
N LEU A 212 20.53 1.80 5.72
CA LEU A 212 19.48 2.68 5.19
C LEU A 212 19.94 4.13 5.14
N GLU A 213 20.62 4.59 6.18
CA GLU A 213 21.29 5.90 6.19
C GLU A 213 22.28 6.01 5.02
N LYS A 214 23.04 4.95 4.73
CA LYS A 214 23.98 4.94 3.60
C LYS A 214 23.30 5.12 2.23
N VAL A 215 22.06 4.67 2.08
CA VAL A 215 21.28 4.91 0.84
C VAL A 215 21.03 6.40 0.66
N LEU A 216 20.64 7.08 1.74
CA LEU A 216 20.36 8.52 1.74
C LEU A 216 21.65 9.33 1.56
N GLU A 217 22.75 8.95 2.21
CA GLU A 217 24.07 9.58 2.02
C GLU A 217 24.51 9.53 0.54
N ASN A 218 24.16 8.46 -0.18
CA ASN A 218 24.48 8.29 -1.58
C ASN A 218 23.49 9.00 -2.53
N GLY A 219 22.56 9.80 -2.00
CA GLY A 219 21.56 10.53 -2.78
C GLY A 219 20.35 9.70 -3.20
N GLY A 220 20.12 8.54 -2.57
CA GLY A 220 18.95 7.72 -2.82
C GLY A 220 17.64 8.41 -2.40
N ASP A 221 16.59 8.20 -3.18
CA ASP A 221 15.24 8.65 -2.89
C ASP A 221 14.47 7.63 -2.02
N TYR A 222 13.16 7.85 -1.88
CA TYR A 222 12.32 7.01 -1.03
C TYR A 222 12.19 5.58 -1.55
N ASP A 223 12.17 5.40 -2.87
CA ASP A 223 12.06 4.07 -3.49
C ASP A 223 13.36 3.27 -3.30
N ALA A 224 14.52 3.94 -3.36
CA ALA A 224 15.80 3.34 -3.01
C ALA A 224 15.85 2.93 -1.52
N LEU A 225 15.35 3.79 -0.63
CA LEU A 225 15.24 3.48 0.81
C LEU A 225 14.31 2.27 1.06
N ARG A 226 13.17 2.22 0.38
CA ARG A 226 12.20 1.11 0.40
C ARG A 226 12.80 -0.18 -0.13
N THR A 227 13.53 -0.12 -1.23
CA THR A 227 14.21 -1.27 -1.84
C THR A 227 15.21 -1.89 -0.87
N LYS A 228 16.09 -1.06 -0.28
CA LYS A 228 17.06 -1.54 0.72
C LYS A 228 16.36 -2.14 1.96
N ALA A 229 15.26 -1.53 2.42
CA ALA A 229 14.47 -2.08 3.51
C ALA A 229 13.84 -3.44 3.13
N GLY A 230 13.40 -3.60 1.89
CA GLY A 230 12.92 -4.87 1.33
C GLY A 230 14.00 -5.96 1.33
N GLU A 231 15.22 -5.63 0.91
CA GLU A 231 16.37 -6.54 0.96
C GLU A 231 16.70 -7.00 2.39
N ILE A 232 16.67 -6.07 3.35
CA ILE A 232 16.85 -6.39 4.77
C ILE A 232 15.75 -7.35 5.23
N ARG A 233 14.49 -7.09 4.86
CA ARG A 233 13.34 -7.96 5.22
C ARG A 233 13.44 -9.35 4.58
N ALA A 234 13.93 -9.45 3.36
CA ALA A 234 14.15 -10.75 2.70
C ALA A 234 15.16 -11.62 3.47
N THR A 235 16.13 -10.99 4.12
CA THR A 235 17.11 -11.67 4.99
C THR A 235 16.58 -11.88 6.43
N HIS A 236 15.81 -10.92 6.92
CA HIS A 236 15.26 -10.87 8.28
C HIS A 236 13.74 -10.79 8.21
N THR A 237 13.07 -11.93 8.10
CA THR A 237 11.61 -11.99 7.86
C THR A 237 10.75 -11.37 8.97
N TYR A 238 11.32 -11.17 10.15
CA TYR A 238 10.69 -10.50 11.31
C TYR A 238 10.84 -8.96 11.28
N TYR A 239 11.61 -8.41 10.34
CA TYR A 239 11.80 -6.98 10.20
C TYR A 239 10.58 -6.33 9.53
N ASP A 240 10.00 -5.36 10.23
CA ASP A 240 8.73 -4.72 9.88
C ASP A 240 8.89 -3.27 9.39
N GLY A 241 10.10 -2.82 9.05
CA GLY A 241 10.32 -1.46 8.52
C GLY A 241 9.47 -1.11 7.29
N PRO A 242 9.41 -1.97 6.25
CA PRO A 242 8.52 -1.74 5.11
C PRO A 242 7.03 -1.69 5.52
N LYS A 243 6.61 -2.55 6.47
CA LYS A 243 5.24 -2.57 6.99
C LYS A 243 4.90 -1.27 7.72
N ALA A 244 5.83 -0.71 8.50
CA ALA A 244 5.66 0.58 9.15
C ALA A 244 5.42 1.70 8.13
N ALA A 245 6.20 1.72 7.04
CA ALA A 245 6.02 2.67 5.96
C ALA A 245 4.64 2.54 5.28
N ASP A 246 4.17 1.30 5.04
CA ASP A 246 2.84 1.06 4.46
C ASP A 246 1.70 1.55 5.36
N ILE A 247 1.85 1.40 6.69
CA ILE A 247 0.88 1.92 7.66
C ILE A 247 0.94 3.44 7.69
N ALA A 248 2.13 4.02 7.69
CA ALA A 248 2.34 5.46 7.70
C ALA A 248 1.72 6.16 6.49
N ALA A 249 1.86 5.57 5.29
CA ALA A 249 1.22 6.07 4.07
C ALA A 249 -0.30 6.18 4.23
N ARG A 250 -0.96 5.10 4.70
CA ARG A 250 -2.41 5.10 4.93
C ARG A 250 -2.84 6.07 6.02
N TYR A 251 -2.02 6.18 7.06
CA TYR A 251 -2.27 7.07 8.19
C TYR A 251 -2.21 8.53 7.75
N GLU A 252 -1.25 8.90 6.89
CA GLU A 252 -1.14 10.24 6.32
C GLU A 252 -2.23 10.53 5.28
N ASP A 253 -2.60 9.57 4.41
CA ASP A 253 -3.72 9.71 3.48
C ASP A 253 -5.05 10.04 4.20
N ALA A 254 -5.23 9.47 5.40
CA ALA A 254 -6.41 9.72 6.23
C ALA A 254 -6.35 11.04 7.01
N TYR A 255 -5.16 11.65 7.14
CA TYR A 255 -4.92 12.81 7.99
C TYR A 255 -5.69 14.04 7.52
N ALA A 256 -5.69 14.34 6.22
CA ALA A 256 -6.42 15.49 5.67
C ALA A 256 -7.92 15.48 6.04
N ASN A 257 -8.55 14.30 6.07
CA ASN A 257 -9.97 14.14 6.38
C ASN A 257 -10.28 14.04 7.89
N ASN A 258 -9.26 13.87 8.74
CA ASN A 258 -9.40 13.61 10.18
C ASN A 258 -8.50 14.50 11.05
N LYS A 259 -7.95 15.57 10.46
CA LYS A 259 -6.84 16.36 10.99
C LYS A 259 -7.01 16.73 12.45
N ASP A 260 -8.11 17.39 12.80
CA ASP A 260 -8.35 17.90 14.15
C ASP A 260 -8.39 16.79 15.20
N ALA A 261 -8.99 15.64 14.87
CA ALA A 261 -9.07 14.51 15.77
C ALA A 261 -7.70 13.84 15.92
N MET A 262 -6.97 13.67 14.81
CA MET A 262 -5.64 13.06 14.83
C MET A 262 -4.62 13.96 15.55
N ASP A 263 -4.65 15.28 15.36
CA ASP A 263 -3.79 16.22 16.10
C ASP A 263 -4.02 16.14 17.61
N ARG A 264 -5.29 16.11 18.04
CA ARG A 264 -5.62 15.91 19.46
C ARG A 264 -5.18 14.54 19.95
N ALA A 265 -5.30 13.49 19.14
CA ALA A 265 -4.82 12.16 19.50
C ALA A 265 -3.29 12.15 19.68
N HIS A 266 -2.54 12.76 18.76
CA HIS A 266 -1.08 12.92 18.83
C HIS A 266 -0.66 13.66 20.10
N ALA A 267 -1.32 14.78 20.40
CA ALA A 267 -1.07 15.55 21.61
C ALA A 267 -1.39 14.74 22.88
N LYS A 268 -2.50 13.99 22.90
CA LYS A 268 -2.87 13.14 24.04
C LYS A 268 -1.83 12.08 24.31
N VAL A 269 -1.43 11.29 23.30
CA VAL A 269 -0.44 10.21 23.51
C VAL A 269 0.94 10.74 23.90
N SER A 270 1.25 12.01 23.59
CA SER A 270 2.47 12.66 24.05
C SER A 270 2.47 13.05 25.53
N SER A 271 1.30 13.14 26.15
CA SER A 271 1.16 13.49 27.55
C SER A 271 1.59 12.34 28.46
N ARG A 272 2.30 12.68 29.55
CA ARG A 272 2.59 11.73 30.64
C ARG A 272 1.32 11.24 31.36
N ASP A 273 0.24 12.01 31.25
CA ASP A 273 -1.05 11.68 31.87
C ASP A 273 -1.95 10.82 30.96
N TYR A 274 -1.47 10.45 29.77
CA TYR A 274 -2.20 9.55 28.90
C TYR A 274 -2.38 8.19 29.56
N ALA A 275 -3.63 7.74 29.66
CA ALA A 275 -4.01 6.46 30.24
C ALA A 275 -4.47 5.49 29.13
N PRO A 276 -3.61 4.55 28.69
CA PRO A 276 -3.96 3.63 27.60
C PRO A 276 -5.17 2.75 27.90
N ALA A 277 -5.47 2.48 29.18
CA ALA A 277 -6.64 1.70 29.58
C ALA A 277 -7.97 2.33 29.11
N GLY A 278 -8.03 3.66 29.00
CA GLY A 278 -9.22 4.42 28.60
C GLY A 278 -9.34 4.67 27.09
N GLU A 279 -8.38 4.22 26.28
CA GLU A 279 -8.26 4.62 24.86
C GLU A 279 -9.52 4.32 24.01
N ARG A 280 -10.24 3.24 24.33
CA ARG A 280 -11.48 2.85 23.63
C ARG A 280 -12.63 3.83 23.86
N ASN A 281 -12.57 4.62 24.93
CA ASN A 281 -13.58 5.61 25.27
C ASN A 281 -13.24 7.00 24.72
N ASP A 282 -12.01 7.22 24.28
CA ASP A 282 -11.57 8.50 23.73
C ASP A 282 -11.89 8.58 22.22
N ALA A 283 -12.69 9.58 21.84
CA ALA A 283 -13.12 9.74 20.45
C ALA A 283 -11.96 10.04 19.48
N ASP A 284 -11.01 10.86 19.91
CA ASP A 284 -9.88 11.27 19.06
C ASP A 284 -8.90 10.10 18.88
N ILE A 285 -8.61 9.38 19.97
CA ILE A 285 -7.73 8.21 19.93
C ILE A 285 -8.33 7.11 19.05
N ARG A 286 -9.65 6.88 19.11
CA ARG A 286 -10.32 5.92 18.22
C ARG A 286 -10.17 6.28 16.75
N VAL A 287 -10.30 7.55 16.39
CA VAL A 287 -10.10 8.00 15.01
C VAL A 287 -8.70 7.64 14.53
N ALA A 288 -7.66 7.94 15.33
CA ALA A 288 -6.28 7.58 15.01
C ALA A 288 -6.06 6.06 14.94
N LEU A 289 -6.57 5.29 15.90
CA LEU A 289 -6.46 3.83 15.92
C LEU A 289 -7.19 3.17 14.75
N ASP A 290 -8.28 3.74 14.25
CA ASP A 290 -9.00 3.20 13.10
C ASP A 290 -8.22 3.38 11.78
N GLN A 291 -7.22 4.27 11.71
CA GLN A 291 -6.40 4.50 10.50
C GLN A 291 -5.17 3.60 10.40
N ILE A 292 -4.63 3.12 11.52
CA ILE A 292 -3.41 2.30 11.54
C ILE A 292 -3.67 0.84 11.20
N HIS A 293 -4.89 0.40 11.50
CA HIS A 293 -5.39 -0.86 11.00
C HIS A 293 -5.88 -0.62 9.58
N PRO A 294 -5.69 -1.55 8.65
CA PRO A 294 -6.51 -1.55 7.45
C PRO A 294 -7.98 -1.43 7.89
N PRO A 295 -8.83 -0.65 7.20
CA PRO A 295 -10.20 -0.36 7.62
C PRO A 295 -10.86 -1.66 8.06
N ARG A 296 -11.49 -1.66 9.26
CA ARG A 296 -12.15 -2.83 9.86
C ARG A 296 -12.92 -3.63 8.80
N GLN A 297 -12.26 -4.61 8.19
CA GLN A 297 -12.87 -5.91 8.08
C GLN A 297 -12.95 -6.37 9.51
N GLN A 298 -14.18 -6.52 10.01
CA GLN A 298 -14.47 -7.41 11.12
C GLN A 298 -13.53 -8.61 11.05
N SER A 299 -13.05 -9.03 12.21
CA SER A 299 -12.44 -10.33 12.45
C SER A 299 -12.85 -11.34 11.40
N ALA A 300 -12.03 -11.47 10.38
CA ALA A 300 -11.85 -12.73 9.75
C ALA A 300 -10.40 -13.05 10.00
N ALA A 301 -10.17 -13.64 11.17
CA ALA A 301 -9.19 -14.71 11.20
C ALA A 301 -9.38 -15.45 9.89
N SER A 302 -8.38 -15.47 9.00
CA SER A 302 -8.56 -16.21 7.76
C SER A 302 -9.89 -15.93 7.03
N SER A 303 -10.23 -14.69 6.61
CA SER A 303 -11.25 -14.59 5.55
C SER A 303 -10.61 -15.04 4.27
N VAL A 304 -10.76 -16.33 4.04
CA VAL A 304 -11.21 -16.80 2.75
C VAL A 304 -12.14 -15.76 2.10
N LEU A 305 -11.66 -15.04 1.08
CA LEU A 305 -12.54 -14.27 0.20
C LEU A 305 -13.34 -15.28 -0.62
N LYS A 306 -14.65 -15.09 -0.67
CA LYS A 306 -15.60 -16.01 -1.30
C LYS A 306 -16.80 -15.23 -1.78
N GLU A 307 -17.66 -15.90 -2.54
CA GLU A 307 -18.92 -15.32 -3.02
C GLU A 307 -19.67 -14.56 -1.92
N GLY A 308 -20.04 -13.32 -2.23
CA GLY A 308 -20.68 -12.38 -1.32
C GLY A 308 -19.73 -11.41 -0.60
N ALA A 309 -18.40 -11.60 -0.67
CA ALA A 309 -17.44 -10.62 -0.16
C ALA A 309 -17.38 -9.36 -1.04
N SER A 310 -17.05 -8.20 -0.48
CA SER A 310 -16.85 -6.97 -1.25
C SER A 310 -15.85 -6.02 -0.58
N GLY A 311 -15.33 -5.05 -1.33
CA GLY A 311 -14.42 -4.01 -0.83
C GLY A 311 -13.03 -4.04 -1.45
N LYS A 312 -12.11 -3.24 -0.92
CA LYS A 312 -10.78 -3.00 -1.52
C LYS A 312 -9.95 -4.29 -1.70
N GLU A 313 -10.06 -5.25 -0.78
CA GLU A 313 -9.35 -6.55 -0.89
C GLU A 313 -9.86 -7.42 -2.04
N VAL A 314 -11.17 -7.37 -2.31
CA VAL A 314 -11.79 -8.04 -3.46
C VAL A 314 -11.38 -7.34 -4.75
N GLY A 315 -11.36 -6.01 -4.78
CA GLY A 315 -10.86 -5.26 -5.94
C GLY A 315 -9.38 -5.52 -6.24
N LYS A 316 -8.54 -5.69 -5.21
CA LYS A 316 -7.14 -6.09 -5.39
C LYS A 316 -7.04 -7.51 -5.96
N LEU A 317 -7.83 -8.45 -5.43
CA LEU A 317 -7.90 -9.83 -5.92
C LEU A 317 -8.31 -9.86 -7.40
N GLU A 318 -9.40 -9.18 -7.76
CA GLU A 318 -9.92 -9.10 -9.12
C GLU A 318 -8.90 -8.46 -10.08
N SER A 319 -8.31 -7.33 -9.70
CA SER A 319 -7.28 -6.65 -10.51
C SER A 319 -6.08 -7.56 -10.76
N ASN A 320 -5.62 -8.27 -9.73
CA ASN A 320 -4.50 -9.20 -9.86
C ASN A 320 -4.86 -10.38 -10.76
N LEU A 321 -6.01 -11.02 -10.54
CA LEU A 321 -6.46 -12.14 -11.38
C LEU A 321 -6.64 -11.72 -12.84
N ALA A 322 -7.24 -10.55 -13.10
CA ALA A 322 -7.43 -10.02 -14.43
C ALA A 322 -6.10 -9.80 -15.17
N VAL A 323 -5.13 -9.13 -14.52
CA VAL A 323 -3.81 -8.89 -15.14
C VAL A 323 -3.01 -10.19 -15.28
N LEU A 324 -3.18 -11.15 -14.38
CA LEU A 324 -2.58 -12.48 -14.52
C LEU A 324 -3.27 -13.33 -15.61
N GLY A 325 -4.30 -12.83 -16.28
CA GLY A 325 -4.98 -13.50 -17.39
C GLY A 325 -6.06 -14.50 -16.98
N TYR A 326 -6.58 -14.39 -15.76
CA TYR A 326 -7.74 -15.16 -15.31
C TYR A 326 -9.03 -14.39 -15.61
N THR A 327 -9.98 -15.11 -16.17
CA THR A 327 -11.24 -14.57 -16.71
C THR A 327 -12.44 -15.02 -15.89
N ALA A 328 -13.57 -14.36 -16.13
CA ALA A 328 -14.89 -14.80 -15.70
C ALA A 328 -15.26 -16.20 -16.26
N ALA A 329 -16.33 -16.81 -15.73
CA ALA A 329 -16.76 -18.14 -16.11
C ALA A 329 -17.13 -18.26 -17.60
N ASN A 330 -17.57 -17.15 -18.19
CA ASN A 330 -17.92 -17.02 -19.60
C ASN A 330 -16.73 -16.68 -20.51
N GLY A 331 -15.51 -16.61 -19.98
CA GLY A 331 -14.28 -16.30 -20.72
C GLY A 331 -14.01 -14.81 -20.91
N GLN A 332 -14.81 -13.92 -20.33
CA GLN A 332 -14.60 -12.47 -20.42
C GLN A 332 -13.58 -11.95 -19.41
N ALA A 333 -13.04 -10.76 -19.69
CA ALA A 333 -12.13 -10.08 -18.78
C ALA A 333 -12.82 -9.87 -17.42
N LEU A 334 -12.11 -10.22 -16.34
CA LEU A 334 -12.63 -10.06 -14.99
C LEU A 334 -12.71 -8.57 -14.64
N ASN A 335 -13.90 -8.10 -14.27
CA ASN A 335 -14.13 -6.72 -13.85
C ASN A 335 -13.72 -6.53 -12.39
N ALA A 336 -13.01 -5.45 -12.08
CA ALA A 336 -12.59 -5.12 -10.70
C ALA A 336 -13.64 -4.23 -10.01
N ASP A 337 -14.88 -4.71 -9.97
CA ASP A 337 -16.03 -3.99 -9.40
C ASP A 337 -16.08 -4.06 -7.86
N LYS A 338 -15.09 -4.74 -7.25
CA LYS A 338 -14.92 -4.94 -5.81
C LYS A 338 -15.98 -5.85 -5.21
N ARG A 339 -16.59 -6.76 -5.99
CA ARG A 339 -17.64 -7.68 -5.55
C ARG A 339 -17.29 -9.11 -5.96
N PHE A 340 -17.09 -9.95 -4.95
CA PHE A 340 -16.78 -11.36 -5.16
C PHE A 340 -18.08 -12.09 -5.52
N ASP A 341 -18.31 -12.25 -6.80
CA ASP A 341 -19.44 -12.94 -7.40
C ASP A 341 -19.03 -14.27 -8.05
N GLY A 342 -19.92 -14.86 -8.85
CA GLY A 342 -19.66 -16.14 -9.52
C GLY A 342 -18.50 -16.08 -10.52
N ASP A 343 -18.26 -14.91 -11.13
CA ASP A 343 -17.18 -14.72 -12.08
C ASP A 343 -15.84 -14.60 -11.36
N THR A 344 -15.79 -13.85 -10.27
CA THR A 344 -14.61 -13.78 -9.39
C THR A 344 -14.28 -15.14 -8.79
N ARG A 345 -15.30 -15.91 -8.38
CA ARG A 345 -15.12 -17.28 -7.92
C ARG A 345 -14.51 -18.18 -8.99
N ALA A 346 -15.05 -18.13 -10.22
CA ALA A 346 -14.55 -18.95 -11.33
C ALA A 346 -13.08 -18.63 -11.65
N ALA A 347 -12.71 -17.34 -11.62
CA ALA A 347 -11.33 -16.91 -11.78
C ALA A 347 -10.42 -17.45 -10.66
N VAL A 348 -10.87 -17.44 -9.41
CA VAL A 348 -10.14 -18.03 -8.27
C VAL A 348 -9.99 -19.54 -8.43
N GLU A 349 -11.04 -20.26 -8.84
CA GLU A 349 -10.94 -21.71 -9.09
C GLU A 349 -9.96 -22.01 -10.23
N ALA A 350 -9.99 -21.23 -11.31
CA ALA A 350 -9.06 -21.37 -12.43
C ALA A 350 -7.62 -21.14 -11.98
N PHE A 351 -7.38 -20.12 -11.14
CA PHE A 351 -6.08 -19.87 -10.52
C PHE A 351 -5.65 -21.05 -9.63
N GLN A 352 -6.51 -21.51 -8.74
CA GLN A 352 -6.21 -22.65 -7.86
C GLN A 352 -5.84 -23.92 -8.66
N ARG A 353 -6.59 -24.23 -9.74
CA ARG A 353 -6.28 -25.36 -10.64
C ARG A 353 -4.92 -25.19 -11.33
N ALA A 354 -4.65 -24.01 -11.88
CA ALA A 354 -3.41 -23.72 -12.60
C ALA A 354 -2.17 -23.84 -11.70
N HIS A 355 -2.31 -23.56 -10.40
CA HIS A 355 -1.21 -23.56 -9.44
C HIS A 355 -1.20 -24.78 -8.49
N GLY A 356 -2.03 -25.80 -8.75
CA GLY A 356 -2.08 -27.02 -7.94
C GLY A 356 -2.47 -26.80 -6.48
N LEU A 357 -3.31 -25.79 -6.21
CA LEU A 357 -3.80 -25.47 -4.87
C LEU A 357 -5.03 -26.31 -4.55
N GLU A 358 -4.95 -27.08 -3.46
CA GLU A 358 -6.04 -27.93 -2.97
C GLU A 358 -6.59 -27.41 -1.64
N PRO A 359 -7.93 -27.42 -1.43
CA PRO A 359 -8.95 -27.77 -2.41
C PRO A 359 -9.15 -26.67 -3.46
N VAL A 360 -9.55 -27.05 -4.68
CA VAL A 360 -10.09 -26.11 -5.68
C VAL A 360 -11.53 -25.79 -5.32
N ASP A 361 -11.72 -24.80 -4.45
CA ASP A 361 -13.01 -24.47 -3.85
C ASP A 361 -13.50 -23.04 -4.16
N GLY A 362 -12.78 -22.30 -5.01
CA GLY A 362 -13.16 -20.96 -5.46
C GLY A 362 -13.06 -19.91 -4.37
N LYS A 363 -12.33 -20.22 -3.31
CA LYS A 363 -12.19 -19.43 -2.09
C LYS A 363 -10.76 -18.94 -1.98
N ALA A 364 -10.55 -17.62 -1.98
CA ALA A 364 -9.24 -17.05 -1.81
C ALA A 364 -8.85 -17.00 -0.33
N GLY A 365 -8.43 -18.15 0.21
CA GLY A 365 -7.82 -18.27 1.54
C GLY A 365 -6.34 -17.86 1.56
N PRO A 366 -5.65 -17.97 2.71
CA PRO A 366 -4.26 -17.53 2.86
C PRO A 366 -3.28 -18.14 1.84
N ALA A 367 -3.45 -19.43 1.49
CA ALA A 367 -2.62 -20.08 0.50
C ALA A 367 -2.83 -19.50 -0.91
N THR A 368 -4.09 -19.29 -1.30
CA THR A 368 -4.47 -18.72 -2.60
C THR A 368 -4.07 -17.25 -2.71
N LEU A 369 -4.37 -16.42 -1.71
CA LEU A 369 -3.98 -15.02 -1.69
C LEU A 369 -2.45 -14.87 -1.68
N GLY A 370 -1.73 -15.71 -0.93
CA GLY A 370 -0.28 -15.72 -0.91
C GLY A 370 0.34 -16.16 -2.25
N ALA A 371 -0.31 -17.05 -3.00
CA ALA A 371 0.13 -17.44 -4.34
C ALA A 371 -0.08 -16.32 -5.36
N ILE A 372 -1.24 -15.67 -5.35
CA ILE A 372 -1.56 -14.53 -6.23
C ILE A 372 -0.60 -13.34 -5.97
N ASP A 373 -0.31 -13.03 -4.71
CA ASP A 373 0.64 -11.95 -4.36
C ASP A 373 2.07 -12.25 -4.85
N ARG A 374 2.52 -13.52 -4.79
CA ARG A 374 3.83 -13.92 -5.34
C ARG A 374 3.90 -13.72 -6.86
N GLU A 375 2.89 -14.18 -7.59
CA GLU A 375 2.82 -14.02 -9.06
C GLU A 375 2.79 -12.53 -9.45
N ALA A 376 1.99 -11.72 -8.75
CA ALA A 376 1.92 -10.29 -8.99
C ALA A 376 3.28 -9.59 -8.82
N ARG A 377 4.00 -9.90 -7.74
CA ARG A 377 5.34 -9.32 -7.50
C ARG A 377 6.37 -9.83 -8.48
N GLN A 378 6.31 -11.09 -8.89
CA GLN A 378 7.20 -11.66 -9.90
C GLN A 378 7.04 -10.94 -11.25
N LEU A 379 5.80 -10.71 -11.67
CA LEU A 379 5.51 -9.94 -12.88
C LEU A 379 6.05 -8.50 -12.80
N GLN A 380 5.74 -7.79 -11.72
CA GLN A 380 6.24 -6.41 -11.50
C GLN A 380 7.78 -6.37 -11.50
N THR A 381 8.43 -7.34 -10.85
CA THR A 381 9.89 -7.45 -10.82
C THR A 381 10.47 -7.70 -12.22
N ALA A 382 9.86 -8.59 -13.00
CA ALA A 382 10.33 -8.91 -14.35
C ALA A 382 10.20 -7.71 -15.31
N LEU A 383 9.10 -6.97 -15.22
CA LEU A 383 8.89 -5.75 -16.01
C LEU A 383 9.88 -4.65 -15.60
N ALA A 384 10.04 -4.42 -14.30
CA ALA A 384 10.98 -3.43 -13.79
C ALA A 384 12.45 -3.77 -14.15
N ALA A 385 12.84 -5.04 -14.08
CA ALA A 385 14.19 -5.50 -14.46
C ALA A 385 14.52 -5.25 -15.94
N GLN A 386 13.49 -5.14 -16.79
CA GLN A 386 13.64 -4.83 -18.21
C GLN A 386 13.45 -3.33 -18.51
N GLY A 387 13.36 -2.49 -17.46
CA GLY A 387 13.25 -1.05 -17.60
C GLY A 387 11.87 -0.55 -17.98
N HIS A 388 10.83 -1.38 -17.91
CA HIS A 388 9.47 -0.93 -18.13
C HIS A 388 8.97 -0.07 -16.96
N THR A 389 8.29 1.01 -17.33
CA THR A 389 7.76 2.01 -16.42
C THR A 389 6.24 2.00 -16.45
N ASP A 390 5.60 2.68 -15.50
CA ASP A 390 4.18 2.97 -15.58
C ASP A 390 3.84 3.89 -16.78
N ALA A 391 2.55 4.16 -16.97
CA ALA A 391 2.03 5.01 -18.06
C ALA A 391 2.60 6.44 -18.06
N ASN A 392 3.17 6.90 -16.94
CA ASN A 392 3.73 8.24 -16.78
C ASN A 392 5.27 8.25 -16.89
N GLY A 393 5.89 7.12 -17.23
CA GLY A 393 7.36 7.00 -17.31
C GLY A 393 8.04 6.83 -15.95
N ARG A 394 7.29 6.52 -14.88
CA ARG A 394 7.85 6.28 -13.53
C ARG A 394 8.20 4.81 -13.33
N ALA A 395 9.20 4.54 -12.50
CA ALA A 395 9.55 3.17 -12.14
C ALA A 395 8.35 2.42 -11.55
N LEU A 396 8.19 1.15 -11.92
CA LEU A 396 7.13 0.30 -11.38
C LEU A 396 7.39 -0.03 -9.91
N SER A 397 6.38 0.19 -9.07
CA SER A 397 6.36 -0.29 -7.68
C SER A 397 6.09 -1.80 -7.65
N VAL A 398 6.88 -2.55 -6.86
CA VAL A 398 6.70 -4.00 -6.63
C VAL A 398 5.87 -4.22 -5.35
N ASP A 399 4.62 -3.75 -5.38
CA ASP A 399 3.70 -3.72 -4.23
C ASP A 399 2.73 -4.92 -4.16
N GLY A 400 2.71 -5.79 -5.17
CA GLY A 400 1.79 -6.92 -5.27
C GLY A 400 0.37 -6.51 -5.66
N HIS A 401 0.18 -5.28 -6.16
CA HIS A 401 -1.07 -4.81 -6.75
C HIS A 401 -0.88 -4.52 -8.24
N LEU A 402 -1.50 -5.33 -9.09
CA LEU A 402 -1.46 -5.18 -10.54
C LEU A 402 -2.49 -4.15 -11.00
N GLY A 403 -2.23 -2.88 -10.68
CA GLY A 403 -3.05 -1.74 -11.08
C GLY A 403 -2.71 -1.20 -12.48
N ALA A 404 -3.23 -0.02 -12.80
CA ALA A 404 -3.09 0.61 -14.12
C ALA A 404 -1.62 0.80 -14.55
N GLY A 405 -0.73 1.14 -13.62
CA GLY A 405 0.71 1.28 -13.90
C GLY A 405 1.34 -0.02 -14.40
N THR A 406 1.07 -1.14 -13.71
CA THR A 406 1.58 -2.45 -14.11
C THR A 406 0.97 -2.93 -15.42
N ARG A 407 -0.33 -2.66 -15.66
CA ARG A 407 -0.99 -2.97 -16.93
C ARG A 407 -0.34 -2.21 -18.10
N ALA A 408 -0.05 -0.93 -17.92
CA ALA A 408 0.63 -0.11 -18.92
C ALA A 408 2.05 -0.61 -19.21
N ALA A 409 2.79 -0.98 -18.17
CA ALA A 409 4.12 -1.56 -18.32
C ALA A 409 4.10 -2.91 -19.05
N LEU A 410 3.12 -3.77 -18.75
CA LEU A 410 2.97 -5.05 -19.42
C LEU A 410 2.57 -4.85 -20.89
N GLY A 411 1.71 -3.88 -21.19
CA GLY A 411 1.41 -3.48 -22.56
C GLY A 411 2.64 -2.97 -23.31
N ALA A 412 3.49 -2.18 -22.65
CA ALA A 412 4.75 -1.71 -23.21
C ALA A 412 5.74 -2.86 -23.47
N TYR A 413 5.82 -3.83 -22.55
CA TYR A 413 6.59 -5.06 -22.75
C TYR A 413 6.07 -5.86 -23.95
N GLN A 414 4.77 -6.08 -24.01
CA GLN A 414 4.14 -6.78 -25.13
C GLN A 414 4.43 -6.08 -26.45
N GLN A 415 4.26 -4.77 -26.51
CA GLN A 415 4.60 -3.97 -27.68
C GLN A 415 6.07 -4.10 -28.08
N ALA A 416 7.00 -4.01 -27.12
CA ALA A 416 8.43 -4.15 -27.36
C ALA A 416 8.83 -5.54 -27.88
N HIS A 417 8.05 -6.56 -27.52
CA HIS A 417 8.27 -7.95 -27.91
C HIS A 417 7.39 -8.42 -29.09
N GLY A 418 6.64 -7.50 -29.74
CA GLY A 418 5.79 -7.81 -30.89
C GLY A 418 4.56 -8.65 -30.55
N LEU A 419 4.11 -8.61 -29.30
CA LEU A 419 2.90 -9.24 -28.79
C LEU A 419 1.72 -8.24 -28.79
N ASP A 420 0.50 -8.76 -28.64
CA ASP A 420 -0.68 -7.92 -28.44
C ASP A 420 -0.56 -7.12 -27.12
N PRO A 421 -0.60 -5.78 -27.15
CA PRO A 421 -0.37 -4.93 -25.97
C PRO A 421 -1.62 -4.84 -25.07
N SER A 422 -2.20 -5.99 -24.75
CA SER A 422 -3.42 -6.13 -23.94
C SER A 422 -3.23 -5.68 -22.49
N GLY A 423 -1.98 -5.61 -22.01
CA GLY A 423 -1.65 -5.40 -20.60
C GLY A 423 -2.06 -6.58 -19.71
N ILE A 424 -2.29 -7.76 -20.30
CA ILE A 424 -2.69 -8.99 -19.63
C ILE A 424 -1.60 -10.04 -19.84
N LEU A 425 -1.23 -10.77 -18.78
CA LEU A 425 -0.22 -11.81 -18.80
C LEU A 425 -0.80 -13.12 -19.37
N ASP A 426 -1.12 -13.09 -20.67
CA ASP A 426 -1.61 -14.24 -21.41
C ASP A 426 -0.50 -15.30 -21.66
N ALA A 427 -0.87 -16.42 -22.28
CA ALA A 427 0.06 -17.54 -22.50
C ALA A 427 1.27 -17.15 -23.37
N GLN A 428 1.08 -16.34 -24.41
CA GLN A 428 2.17 -15.89 -25.29
C GLN A 428 3.12 -14.94 -24.54
N THR A 429 2.57 -14.06 -23.72
CA THR A 429 3.34 -13.12 -22.90
C THR A 429 4.11 -13.86 -21.81
N ARG A 430 3.52 -14.87 -21.16
CA ARG A 430 4.25 -15.72 -20.19
C ARG A 430 5.40 -16.48 -20.85
N GLU A 431 5.18 -17.04 -22.04
CA GLU A 431 6.22 -17.74 -22.78
C GLU A 431 7.37 -16.81 -23.19
N ALA A 432 7.03 -15.61 -23.67
CA ALA A 432 8.02 -14.58 -24.01
C ALA A 432 8.82 -14.11 -22.79
N MET A 433 8.17 -13.95 -21.63
CA MET A 433 8.84 -13.55 -20.37
C MET A 433 9.66 -14.69 -19.75
N ALA A 434 9.29 -15.95 -19.98
CA ALA A 434 10.00 -17.12 -19.46
C ALA A 434 11.19 -17.55 -20.34
N ALA A 435 11.24 -17.11 -21.60
CA ALA A 435 12.37 -17.38 -22.47
C ALA A 435 13.64 -16.68 -21.93
N PRO A 436 14.78 -17.37 -21.80
CA PRO A 436 16.03 -16.72 -21.42
C PRO A 436 16.31 -15.63 -22.46
N ALA A 437 16.63 -14.42 -21.98
CA ALA A 437 16.90 -13.26 -22.82
C ALA A 437 17.82 -13.69 -23.97
N ARG A 438 17.24 -13.84 -25.16
CA ARG A 438 18.04 -14.07 -26.36
C ARG A 438 18.86 -12.81 -26.50
N THR A 439 20.17 -12.93 -26.28
CA THR A 439 21.14 -11.88 -26.57
C THR A 439 20.94 -11.51 -28.03
N GLN A 440 20.16 -10.46 -28.29
CA GLN A 440 20.17 -9.81 -29.58
C GLN A 440 21.52 -9.12 -29.67
N ALA A 441 22.44 -9.75 -30.41
CA ALA A 441 23.64 -9.10 -30.89
C ALA A 441 23.22 -7.83 -31.67
N PRO A 442 24.03 -6.76 -31.61
CA PRO A 442 23.65 -5.45 -32.13
C PRO A 442 23.44 -5.53 -33.64
N ALA A 443 22.24 -5.20 -34.10
CA ALA A 443 22.02 -4.87 -35.51
C ALA A 443 22.65 -3.49 -35.77
N ASP A 444 23.42 -3.42 -36.85
CA ASP A 444 24.28 -2.33 -37.25
C ASP A 444 23.69 -0.92 -37.10
N ILE A 445 24.50 -0.02 -36.53
CA ILE A 445 24.31 1.42 -36.62
C ILE A 445 24.58 1.83 -38.08
N ALA A 446 23.52 2.02 -38.86
CA ALA A 446 23.52 2.83 -40.07
C ALA A 446 22.97 4.24 -39.74
N PRO A 447 23.48 5.30 -40.38
CA PRO A 447 23.50 6.65 -39.81
C PRO A 447 22.12 7.32 -39.79
N ALA A 448 21.96 8.22 -38.83
CA ALA A 448 20.79 9.07 -38.62
C ALA A 448 20.34 9.77 -39.92
N PRO A 449 19.02 9.90 -40.18
CA PRO A 449 18.55 10.89 -41.13
C PRO A 449 18.43 12.26 -40.44
N GLU A 450 19.09 13.23 -41.07
CA GLU A 450 18.91 14.67 -40.91
C GLU A 450 17.45 15.13 -41.17
N PRO A 451 17.08 16.35 -40.75
CA PRO A 451 15.68 16.77 -40.64
C PRO A 451 15.08 17.09 -42.02
N ALA A 452 14.28 16.15 -42.54
CA ALA A 452 13.46 16.37 -43.72
C ALA A 452 12.00 16.64 -43.32
N GLN A 453 11.66 17.92 -43.39
CA GLN A 453 10.44 18.51 -43.97
C GLN A 453 9.11 17.75 -43.80
N ARG A 454 8.18 18.45 -43.12
CA ARG A 454 6.75 18.19 -43.05
C ARG A 454 6.16 18.10 -44.45
N ASP A 455 5.97 16.88 -44.95
CA ASP A 455 5.07 16.61 -46.06
C ASP A 455 3.94 15.71 -45.57
N GLY A 456 2.71 16.27 -45.65
CA GLY A 456 1.41 15.61 -45.53
C GLY A 456 1.28 14.59 -44.42
N ALA A 457 0.87 15.00 -43.21
CA ALA A 457 0.55 14.09 -42.13
C ALA A 457 -0.48 13.04 -42.61
N ALA A 458 0.01 11.84 -42.91
CA ALA A 458 -0.84 10.71 -43.17
C ALA A 458 -1.74 10.51 -41.95
N LEU A 459 -3.04 10.46 -42.21
CA LEU A 459 -4.06 10.32 -41.19
C LEU A 459 -3.79 9.05 -40.38
N ARG A 460 -3.40 9.20 -39.10
CA ARG A 460 -3.21 8.04 -38.22
C ARG A 460 -4.57 7.45 -37.85
N PRO A 461 -4.83 6.14 -38.02
CA PRO A 461 -6.08 5.52 -37.59
C PRO A 461 -6.33 5.67 -36.08
N LEU A 462 -7.58 5.61 -35.61
CA LEU A 462 -7.90 5.65 -34.18
C LEU A 462 -7.37 4.44 -33.40
N THR A 463 -7.17 3.32 -34.10
CA THR A 463 -6.53 2.12 -33.55
C THR A 463 -5.01 2.27 -33.40
N ASP A 464 -4.40 3.30 -33.99
CA ASP A 464 -2.96 3.56 -33.86
C ASP A 464 -2.66 4.28 -32.54
N PRO A 465 -1.81 3.74 -31.65
CA PRO A 465 -1.41 4.38 -30.39
C PRO A 465 -0.79 5.76 -30.54
N GLY A 466 -0.21 6.06 -31.71
CA GLY A 466 0.31 7.37 -32.06
C GLY A 466 -0.75 8.40 -32.46
N ASN A 467 -2.04 8.04 -32.48
CA ASN A 467 -3.15 8.97 -32.69
C ASN A 467 -3.54 9.65 -31.37
N ALA A 468 -3.66 10.98 -31.37
CA ALA A 468 -4.03 11.75 -30.19
C ALA A 468 -5.40 11.40 -29.59
N GLN A 469 -6.30 10.77 -30.35
CA GLN A 469 -7.62 10.31 -29.91
C GLN A 469 -7.67 8.80 -29.59
N HIS A 470 -6.54 8.10 -29.64
CA HIS A 470 -6.46 6.65 -29.45
C HIS A 470 -7.01 6.20 -28.09
N VAL A 471 -6.60 6.87 -27.01
CA VAL A 471 -7.04 6.53 -25.65
C VAL A 471 -8.56 6.70 -25.50
N LEU A 472 -9.10 7.82 -25.99
CA LEU A 472 -10.55 8.07 -25.95
C LEU A 472 -11.32 7.07 -26.81
N TYR A 473 -10.76 6.66 -27.96
CA TYR A 473 -11.33 5.62 -28.81
C TYR A 473 -11.37 4.25 -28.11
N MET A 474 -10.30 3.86 -27.41
CA MET A 474 -10.25 2.58 -26.70
C MET A 474 -11.19 2.53 -25.50
N GLU A 475 -11.30 3.62 -24.75
CA GLU A 475 -12.35 3.73 -23.74
C GLU A 475 -13.75 3.64 -24.34
N THR A 476 -14.00 4.37 -25.44
CA THR A 476 -15.30 4.34 -26.12
C THR A 476 -15.63 2.94 -26.63
N LEU A 477 -14.67 2.22 -27.22
CA LEU A 477 -14.86 0.86 -27.72
C LEU A 477 -15.20 -0.11 -26.59
N MET A 478 -14.49 -0.02 -25.47
CA MET A 478 -14.80 -0.81 -24.27
C MET A 478 -16.23 -0.56 -23.79
N ARG A 479 -16.67 0.70 -23.75
CA ARG A 479 -18.04 1.04 -23.33
C ARG A 479 -19.11 0.68 -24.36
N VAL A 480 -18.79 0.67 -25.66
CA VAL A 480 -19.68 0.15 -26.71
C VAL A 480 -19.88 -1.36 -26.52
N HIS A 481 -18.81 -2.11 -26.25
CA HIS A 481 -18.91 -3.54 -25.94
C HIS A 481 -19.80 -3.79 -24.73
N GLU A 482 -19.60 -3.07 -23.61
CA GLU A 482 -20.47 -3.17 -22.43
C GLU A 482 -21.96 -2.90 -22.78
N ALA A 483 -22.22 -1.90 -23.62
CA ALA A 483 -23.57 -1.50 -24.00
C ALA A 483 -24.24 -2.48 -24.99
N GLU A 484 -23.47 -3.10 -25.88
CA GLU A 484 -23.90 -4.14 -26.81
C GLU A 484 -24.17 -5.46 -26.07
N GLU A 485 -23.27 -5.83 -25.17
CA GLU A 485 -23.38 -7.03 -24.35
C GLU A 485 -24.62 -6.98 -23.45
N ALA A 486 -24.89 -5.84 -22.82
CA ALA A 486 -26.10 -5.62 -22.02
C ALA A 486 -27.40 -5.85 -22.82
N ARG A 487 -27.33 -5.89 -24.15
CA ARG A 487 -28.44 -6.14 -25.08
C ARG A 487 -28.32 -7.48 -25.80
N GLY A 488 -27.32 -8.29 -25.48
CA GLY A 488 -27.05 -9.58 -26.12
C GLY A 488 -26.54 -9.46 -27.56
N ILE A 489 -25.95 -8.32 -27.94
CA ILE A 489 -25.32 -8.09 -29.24
C ILE A 489 -23.85 -8.51 -29.10
N GLY A 490 -23.39 -9.46 -29.94
CA GLY A 490 -22.00 -9.91 -29.89
C GLY A 490 -21.06 -8.91 -30.56
N HIS A 491 -19.84 -8.75 -30.06
CA HIS A 491 -18.90 -7.73 -30.54
C HIS A 491 -18.36 -8.04 -31.94
N GLY A 492 -17.96 -7.01 -32.68
CA GLY A 492 -17.28 -7.18 -33.96
C GLY A 492 -17.04 -5.87 -34.70
N PRO A 493 -16.91 -5.92 -36.04
CA PRO A 493 -16.63 -4.73 -36.84
C PRO A 493 -17.67 -3.60 -36.71
N HIS A 494 -18.89 -3.93 -36.27
CA HIS A 494 -19.92 -2.92 -35.98
C HIS A 494 -19.61 -2.14 -34.69
N SER A 495 -19.08 -2.80 -33.67
CA SER A 495 -18.65 -2.18 -32.40
C SER A 495 -17.56 -1.14 -32.64
N GLU A 496 -16.55 -1.49 -33.46
CA GLU A 496 -15.46 -0.58 -33.84
C GLU A 496 -15.97 0.65 -34.61
N ARG A 497 -16.93 0.44 -35.51
CA ARG A 497 -17.54 1.53 -36.29
C ARG A 497 -18.39 2.46 -35.42
N LEU A 498 -19.18 1.89 -34.51
CA LEU A 498 -19.98 2.65 -33.54
C LEU A 498 -19.07 3.42 -32.58
N ALA A 499 -18.03 2.78 -32.06
CA ALA A 499 -17.04 3.42 -31.19
C ALA A 499 -16.28 4.54 -31.91
N GLY A 500 -15.91 4.35 -33.18
CA GLY A 500 -15.29 5.37 -34.00
C GLY A 500 -16.20 6.58 -34.17
N ALA A 501 -17.47 6.37 -34.51
CA ALA A 501 -18.44 7.46 -34.68
C ALA A 501 -18.75 8.19 -33.35
N LEU A 502 -18.86 7.46 -32.24
CA LEU A 502 -19.05 8.04 -30.90
C LEU A 502 -17.81 8.81 -30.43
N THR A 503 -16.60 8.36 -30.77
CA THR A 503 -15.36 9.08 -30.47
C THR A 503 -15.31 10.44 -31.15
N VAL A 504 -15.83 10.55 -32.39
CA VAL A 504 -15.96 11.84 -33.10
C VAL A 504 -16.86 12.80 -32.31
N GLU A 505 -18.04 12.34 -31.91
CA GLU A 505 -18.99 13.19 -31.18
C GLU A 505 -18.54 13.50 -29.74
N ALA A 506 -17.85 12.57 -29.08
CA ALA A 506 -17.23 12.77 -27.77
C ALA A 506 -16.11 13.82 -27.83
N ALA A 507 -15.23 13.75 -28.85
CA ALA A 507 -14.19 14.74 -29.07
C ALA A 507 -14.80 16.12 -29.37
N ARG A 508 -15.85 16.19 -30.19
CA ARG A 508 -16.57 17.45 -30.49
C ARG A 508 -17.24 18.05 -29.26
N ALA A 509 -17.83 17.21 -28.40
CA ALA A 509 -18.43 17.63 -27.14
C ALA A 509 -17.39 17.94 -26.04
N GLY A 510 -16.12 17.62 -26.27
CA GLY A 510 -15.04 17.88 -25.32
C GLY A 510 -15.02 16.93 -24.13
N LEU A 511 -15.45 15.69 -24.33
CA LEU A 511 -15.32 14.64 -23.33
C LEU A 511 -13.86 14.19 -23.26
N HIS A 512 -13.40 13.89 -22.04
CA HIS A 512 -12.03 13.46 -21.79
C HIS A 512 -11.92 12.03 -21.28
N THR A 513 -13.04 11.48 -20.79
CA THR A 513 -13.21 10.10 -20.38
C THR A 513 -14.60 9.62 -20.80
N ILE A 514 -14.78 8.31 -21.02
CA ILE A 514 -16.10 7.73 -21.26
C ILE A 514 -16.43 6.71 -20.16
N ASP A 515 -17.41 7.06 -19.31
CA ASP A 515 -17.85 6.21 -18.21
C ASP A 515 -18.89 5.19 -18.68
N ARG A 516 -19.68 5.51 -19.71
CA ARG A 516 -20.60 4.57 -20.37
C ARG A 516 -21.05 5.03 -21.75
N VAL A 517 -21.59 4.10 -22.52
CA VAL A 517 -22.35 4.35 -23.75
C VAL A 517 -23.81 4.01 -23.50
N GLU A 518 -24.71 4.93 -23.83
CA GLU A 518 -26.15 4.75 -23.67
C GLU A 518 -26.80 4.53 -25.03
N LEU A 519 -27.44 3.37 -25.21
CA LEU A 519 -28.28 3.03 -26.35
C LEU A 519 -29.76 3.25 -25.99
N ASN A 520 -30.52 3.92 -26.85
CA ASN A 520 -31.97 4.06 -26.67
C ASN A 520 -32.69 2.69 -26.78
N GLN A 521 -33.98 2.61 -26.44
CA GLN A 521 -34.69 1.33 -26.28
C GLN A 521 -34.67 0.42 -27.53
N ASP A 522 -34.71 0.98 -28.74
CA ASP A 522 -34.65 0.21 -29.98
C ASP A 522 -33.22 0.05 -30.54
N GLY A 523 -32.22 0.64 -29.88
CA GLY A 523 -30.81 0.60 -30.30
C GLY A 523 -30.50 1.42 -31.55
N SER A 524 -31.43 2.25 -32.02
CA SER A 524 -31.23 3.11 -33.20
C SER A 524 -30.29 4.29 -32.93
N MET A 525 -30.15 4.70 -31.67
CA MET A 525 -29.30 5.82 -31.25
C MET A 525 -28.37 5.41 -30.12
N ALA A 526 -27.13 5.89 -30.18
CA ALA A 526 -26.15 5.75 -29.11
C ALA A 526 -25.55 7.11 -28.73
N ARG A 527 -25.16 7.30 -27.47
CA ARG A 527 -24.37 8.47 -27.04
C ARG A 527 -23.33 8.08 -26.00
N ALA A 528 -22.22 8.81 -25.97
CA ALA A 528 -21.18 8.67 -24.96
C ALA A 528 -21.49 9.58 -23.76
N VAL A 529 -21.26 9.08 -22.54
CA VAL A 529 -21.53 9.79 -21.29
C VAL A 529 -20.27 9.82 -20.42
N GLN A 530 -19.95 11.01 -19.94
CA GLN A 530 -18.98 11.26 -18.89
C GLN A 530 -19.73 11.65 -17.62
N ALA A 531 -19.66 10.79 -16.61
CA ALA A 531 -20.33 10.96 -15.33
C ALA A 531 -19.63 12.03 -14.48
N ASN A 532 -20.40 12.79 -13.72
CA ASN A 532 -19.83 13.76 -12.80
C ASN A 532 -19.24 13.05 -11.57
N ALA A 533 -17.99 13.36 -11.24
CA ALA A 533 -17.25 12.74 -10.13
C ALA A 533 -17.92 12.87 -8.76
N LEU A 534 -18.81 13.85 -8.58
CA LEU A 534 -19.56 14.06 -7.33
C LEU A 534 -20.84 13.23 -7.27
N ARG A 535 -21.55 13.09 -8.40
CA ARG A 535 -22.84 12.39 -8.47
C ARG A 535 -23.23 12.07 -9.91
N ASP A 536 -23.54 10.82 -10.18
CA ASP A 536 -24.01 10.36 -11.50
C ASP A 536 -25.49 10.72 -11.73
N GLU A 537 -25.74 11.96 -12.15
CA GLU A 537 -27.07 12.49 -12.47
C GLU A 537 -27.10 13.10 -13.88
N ALA A 538 -28.17 12.83 -14.64
CA ALA A 538 -28.28 13.24 -16.05
C ALA A 538 -28.12 14.76 -16.28
N ALA A 539 -28.46 15.59 -15.30
CA ALA A 539 -28.30 17.05 -15.39
C ALA A 539 -26.86 17.54 -15.15
N LEU A 540 -26.01 16.72 -14.54
CA LEU A 540 -24.62 17.04 -14.17
C LEU A 540 -23.60 16.34 -15.07
N ASN A 541 -24.02 15.29 -15.76
CA ASN A 541 -23.18 14.54 -16.68
C ASN A 541 -22.97 15.30 -17.99
N ARG A 542 -21.79 15.11 -18.58
CA ARG A 542 -21.51 15.59 -19.94
C ARG A 542 -21.79 14.47 -20.92
N THR A 543 -22.41 14.79 -22.05
CA THR A 543 -22.79 13.78 -23.05
C THR A 543 -22.44 14.23 -24.45
N SER A 544 -22.11 13.29 -25.32
CA SER A 544 -21.99 13.55 -26.76
C SER A 544 -23.36 13.84 -27.39
N ALA A 545 -23.35 14.40 -28.60
CA ALA A 545 -24.52 14.32 -29.46
C ALA A 545 -24.85 12.82 -29.75
N PRO A 546 -26.14 12.46 -29.88
CA PRO A 546 -26.50 11.08 -30.16
C PRO A 546 -26.21 10.74 -31.63
N VAL A 547 -25.62 9.57 -31.84
CA VAL A 547 -25.25 8.99 -33.14
C VAL A 547 -26.29 7.95 -33.55
N GLN A 548 -26.77 8.02 -34.79
CA GLN A 548 -27.57 6.93 -35.37
C GLN A 548 -26.68 5.71 -35.59
N THR A 549 -27.02 4.57 -35.00
CA THR A 549 -26.20 3.36 -35.09
C THR A 549 -26.10 2.85 -36.53
N ALA A 550 -27.17 2.98 -37.32
CA ALA A 550 -27.16 2.65 -38.75
C ALA A 550 -26.17 3.50 -39.56
N ASP A 551 -26.09 4.80 -39.27
CA ASP A 551 -25.14 5.71 -39.95
C ASP A 551 -23.70 5.36 -39.56
N ALA A 552 -23.46 5.04 -38.28
CA ALA A 552 -22.15 4.60 -37.82
C ALA A 552 -21.68 3.32 -38.53
N MET A 553 -22.59 2.38 -38.83
CA MET A 553 -22.26 1.17 -39.58
C MET A 553 -21.79 1.44 -41.01
N GLY A 554 -22.28 2.51 -41.62
CA GLY A 554 -21.87 2.95 -42.96
C GLY A 554 -20.55 3.72 -42.98
N GLN A 555 -20.09 4.21 -41.83
CA GLN A 555 -18.88 5.01 -41.70
C GLN A 555 -17.66 4.12 -41.46
N SER A 556 -16.61 4.31 -42.25
CA SER A 556 -15.37 3.55 -42.04
C SER A 556 -14.61 4.07 -40.82
N LEU A 557 -13.76 3.22 -40.23
CA LEU A 557 -12.92 3.63 -39.12
C LEU A 557 -11.90 4.70 -39.54
N GLU A 558 -11.45 4.66 -40.80
CA GLU A 558 -10.56 5.67 -41.38
C GLU A 558 -11.26 7.04 -41.47
N GLU A 559 -12.52 7.09 -41.94
CA GLU A 559 -13.32 8.31 -41.96
C GLU A 559 -13.58 8.86 -40.56
N SER A 560 -13.88 7.98 -39.59
CA SER A 560 -14.00 8.35 -38.18
C SER A 560 -12.69 8.88 -37.61
N SER A 561 -11.55 8.33 -38.02
CA SER A 561 -10.23 8.81 -37.59
C SER A 561 -9.97 10.23 -38.06
N ALA A 562 -10.38 10.56 -39.28
CA ALA A 562 -10.21 11.90 -39.82
C ALA A 562 -11.09 12.92 -39.09
N ARG A 563 -12.35 12.56 -38.90
CA ARG A 563 -13.33 13.43 -38.24
C ARG A 563 -13.01 13.63 -36.75
N ALA A 564 -12.50 12.62 -36.05
CA ALA A 564 -12.16 12.72 -34.63
C ALA A 564 -10.92 13.60 -34.40
N GLN A 565 -9.91 13.50 -35.27
CA GLN A 565 -8.75 14.40 -35.23
C GLN A 565 -9.18 15.86 -35.46
N GLN A 566 -9.96 16.12 -36.52
CA GLN A 566 -10.47 17.45 -36.82
C GLN A 566 -11.34 18.02 -35.68
N ALA A 567 -12.24 17.21 -35.09
CA ALA A 567 -13.08 17.63 -33.97
C ALA A 567 -12.26 17.96 -32.72
N GLY A 568 -11.24 17.14 -32.40
CA GLY A 568 -10.34 17.39 -31.28
C GLY A 568 -9.48 18.64 -31.45
N ASP A 569 -9.03 18.92 -32.68
CA ASP A 569 -8.27 20.13 -33.02
C ASP A 569 -9.13 21.39 -32.90
N GLN A 570 -10.35 21.38 -33.46
CA GLN A 570 -11.29 22.50 -33.33
C GLN A 570 -11.63 22.78 -31.86
N GLN A 571 -11.83 21.73 -31.05
CA GLN A 571 -12.13 21.88 -29.63
C GLN A 571 -10.92 22.41 -28.82
N ARG A 572 -9.69 22.08 -29.23
CA ARG A 572 -8.47 22.69 -28.69
C ARG A 572 -8.36 24.17 -29.05
N GLU A 573 -8.57 24.53 -30.31
CA GLU A 573 -8.53 25.93 -30.77
C GLU A 573 -9.59 26.78 -30.09
N GLN A 574 -10.81 26.27 -29.94
CA GLN A 574 -11.90 26.99 -29.27
C GLN A 574 -11.61 27.25 -27.79
N ARG A 575 -11.04 26.27 -27.07
CA ARG A 575 -10.57 26.48 -25.69
C ARG A 575 -9.48 27.52 -25.59
N LEU A 576 -8.57 27.59 -26.56
CA LEU A 576 -7.51 28.60 -26.59
C LEU A 576 -8.09 30.00 -26.83
N MET A 577 -9.09 30.14 -27.71
CA MET A 577 -9.80 31.40 -27.90
C MET A 577 -10.63 31.81 -26.68
N ASP A 578 -11.32 30.88 -26.01
CA ASP A 578 -12.10 31.16 -24.79
C ASP A 578 -11.20 31.61 -23.64
N GLN A 579 -10.03 30.98 -23.48
CA GLN A 579 -9.03 31.40 -22.48
C GLN A 579 -8.45 32.78 -22.77
N GLN A 580 -8.18 33.12 -24.03
CA GLN A 580 -7.73 34.47 -24.40
C GLN A 580 -8.82 35.52 -24.17
N THR A 581 -10.08 35.20 -24.48
CA THR A 581 -11.22 36.12 -24.29
C THR A 581 -11.51 36.37 -22.80
N GLN A 582 -11.37 35.33 -21.96
CA GLN A 582 -11.47 35.46 -20.49
C GLN A 582 -10.32 36.29 -19.89
N GLN A 583 -9.10 36.16 -20.41
CA GLN A 583 -7.96 36.96 -19.98
C GLN A 583 -8.08 38.44 -20.39
N HIS A 584 -8.63 38.73 -21.58
CA HIS A 584 -8.90 40.11 -22.01
C HIS A 584 -10.09 40.74 -21.25
N GLY A 585 -11.14 39.98 -20.95
CA GLY A 585 -12.27 40.43 -20.13
C GLY A 585 -11.89 40.73 -18.67
N ALA A 586 -11.02 39.91 -18.07
CA ALA A 586 -10.49 40.16 -16.73
C ALA A 586 -9.59 41.41 -16.66
N ARG A 587 -8.84 41.72 -17.74
CA ARG A 587 -8.05 42.95 -17.86
C ARG A 587 -8.89 44.22 -18.07
N ALA A 588 -10.04 44.12 -18.75
CA ALA A 588 -10.95 45.25 -18.95
C ALA A 588 -11.80 45.59 -17.71
N MET A 589 -11.96 44.64 -16.78
CA MET A 589 -12.65 44.84 -15.48
C MET A 589 -11.70 45.30 -14.35
N SER A 590 -10.40 45.35 -14.63
CA SER A 590 -9.35 45.76 -13.68
C SER A 590 -8.62 47.04 -14.08
N ALA A 591 -9.07 47.70 -15.15
CA ALA A 591 -8.73 49.07 -15.54
C ALA A 591 -9.98 49.94 -15.42
#